data_AF-A0A923BXL3-F1
#
_entry.id   AF-A0A923BXL3-F1
#
_cell.length_a   1.000
_cell.length_b   1.000
_cell.length_c   1.000
_cell.angle_alpha   90.00
_cell.angle_beta   90.00
_cell.angle_gamma   90.00
#
_symmetry.space_group_name_H-M   'P 1'
#
loop_
_entity.id
_entity.type
_entity.pdbx_description
1 polymer ?
#
loop_
_entity_poly.entity_id
_entity_poly.type
_entity_poly.pdbx_seq_one_letter_code
_entity_poly.pdbx_strand_id
1 'polypeptide(L)'
;MARILLVTQDKGGVGKSLISRALAEAAPEAPVIEVDASRRLVELEDRVTFFPMRADRAAIEKSGGRAARAEFDGLITGMTQASLPTIVDVGANTSGSLLALLAELAPDLKAAGVEIGIVVIATAEAGALAEAPRLMQLAKPFASARFLIENRLRGEVDGKVIGKIADGAAVTALAEHVMEEQAVALYQAGGLASIPRLDAGKLNDKHGLALGSRIRRDLARFRLEAMEAVRPAAEWLVG
;
A
#
# COMPACT_ATOMS: atom_id res chain seq x y z
N MET A 1 -16.50 -6.75 -13.46
CA MET A 1 -16.48 -5.76 -12.37
C MET A 1 -15.03 -5.40 -12.15
N ALA A 2 -14.70 -4.11 -12.07
CA ALA A 2 -13.34 -3.69 -11.78
C ALA A 2 -13.08 -3.88 -10.28
N ARG A 3 -12.05 -4.66 -9.93
CA ARG A 3 -11.60 -4.82 -8.55
C ARG A 3 -10.63 -3.70 -8.22
N ILE A 4 -10.87 -3.01 -7.11
CA ILE A 4 -10.03 -1.92 -6.62
C ILE A 4 -9.52 -2.30 -5.24
N LEU A 5 -8.21 -2.30 -5.07
CA LEU A 5 -7.54 -2.66 -3.82
C LEU A 5 -6.88 -1.44 -3.20
N LEU A 6 -7.39 -0.99 -2.05
CA LEU A 6 -6.83 0.16 -1.33
C LEU A 6 -5.80 -0.30 -0.30
N VAL A 7 -4.60 0.28 -0.32
CA VAL A 7 -3.58 0.10 0.71
C VAL A 7 -3.69 1.23 1.71
N THR A 8 -4.09 0.90 2.94
CA THR A 8 -4.55 1.87 3.94
C THR A 8 -3.79 1.76 5.25
N GLN A 9 -3.50 2.92 5.84
CA GLN A 9 -2.99 3.12 7.20
C GLN A 9 -2.82 4.64 7.41
N ASP A 10 -3.43 5.22 8.44
CA ASP A 10 -3.30 6.66 8.71
C ASP A 10 -1.91 7.03 9.22
N LYS A 11 -1.22 6.10 9.90
CA LYS A 11 0.15 6.33 10.33
C LYS A 11 1.13 6.37 9.15
N GLY A 12 1.95 7.42 9.08
CA GLY A 12 3.08 7.52 8.13
C GLY A 12 4.24 6.60 8.51
N GLY A 13 5.04 6.17 7.53
CA GLY A 13 6.25 5.38 7.77
C GLY A 13 6.05 3.88 8.03
N VAL A 14 4.82 3.37 7.90
CA VAL A 14 4.47 1.96 8.14
C VAL A 14 4.69 1.03 6.92
N GLY A 15 5.15 1.57 5.79
CA GLY A 15 5.40 0.80 4.57
C GLY A 15 4.23 0.69 3.58
N LYS A 16 3.26 1.62 3.57
CA LYS A 16 2.16 1.64 2.56
C LYS A 16 2.67 1.57 1.13
N SER A 17 3.51 2.53 0.74
CA SER A 17 4.05 2.56 -0.61
C SER A 17 4.97 1.36 -0.91
N LEU A 18 5.56 0.70 0.09
CA LEU A 18 6.26 -0.57 -0.11
C LEU A 18 5.27 -1.69 -0.48
N ILE A 19 4.15 -1.80 0.22
CA ILE A 19 3.09 -2.77 -0.08
C ILE A 19 2.46 -2.47 -1.45
N SER A 20 2.23 -1.21 -1.79
CA SER A 20 1.72 -0.81 -3.11
C SER A 20 2.70 -1.16 -4.23
N ARG A 21 4.01 -0.97 -4.02
CA ARG A 21 5.05 -1.45 -4.95
C ARG A 21 5.00 -2.97 -5.10
N ALA A 22 4.90 -3.71 -4.00
CA ALA A 22 4.86 -5.17 -4.04
C ALA A 22 3.61 -5.66 -4.79
N LEU A 23 2.46 -5.01 -4.61
CA LEU A 23 1.25 -5.27 -5.38
C LEU A 23 1.45 -4.96 -6.87
N ALA A 24 2.11 -3.85 -7.21
CA ALA A 24 2.39 -3.48 -8.60
C ALA A 24 3.37 -4.44 -9.29
N GLU A 25 4.25 -5.11 -8.51
CA GLU A 25 5.10 -6.20 -9.00
C GLU A 25 4.33 -7.51 -9.18
N ALA A 26 3.41 -7.82 -8.26
CA ALA A 26 2.58 -9.03 -8.31
C ALA A 26 1.45 -8.95 -9.36
N ALA A 27 0.99 -7.75 -9.67
CA ALA A 27 -0.01 -7.44 -10.68
C ALA A 27 0.57 -6.38 -11.65
N PRO A 28 1.44 -6.78 -12.60
CA PRO A 28 2.18 -5.85 -13.46
C PRO A 28 1.29 -5.00 -14.38
N GLU A 29 0.11 -5.50 -14.74
CA GLU A 29 -0.86 -4.79 -15.60
C GLU A 29 -1.81 -3.89 -14.80
N ALA A 30 -1.78 -3.94 -13.46
CA ALA A 30 -2.66 -3.12 -12.63
C ALA A 30 -2.16 -1.66 -12.63
N PRO A 31 -2.98 -0.68 -13.06
CA PRO A 31 -2.69 0.72 -12.82
C PRO A 31 -2.69 1.02 -11.32
N VAL A 32 -1.98 2.09 -10.95
CA VAL A 32 -1.85 2.55 -9.58
C VAL A 32 -2.42 3.96 -9.48
N ILE A 33 -3.29 4.17 -8.51
CA ILE A 33 -3.74 5.49 -8.10
C ILE A 33 -2.99 5.84 -6.82
N GLU A 34 -2.27 6.96 -6.82
CA GLU A 34 -1.58 7.46 -5.64
C GLU A 34 -2.34 8.65 -5.07
N VAL A 35 -2.73 8.58 -3.79
CA VAL A 35 -3.53 9.60 -3.10
C VAL A 35 -2.74 10.09 -1.89
N ASP A 36 -1.91 11.10 -2.06
CA ASP A 36 -1.03 11.60 -0.99
C ASP A 36 -0.72 13.09 -1.17
N ALA A 37 -0.06 13.70 -0.20
CA ALA A 37 0.45 15.07 -0.29
C ALA A 37 1.70 15.20 -1.18
N SER A 38 2.36 14.09 -1.49
CA SER A 38 3.58 14.05 -2.30
C SER A 38 3.63 12.78 -3.12
N ARG A 39 4.17 12.85 -4.35
CA ARG A 39 4.43 11.66 -5.18
C ARG A 39 5.57 10.84 -4.59
N ARG A 40 5.30 9.56 -4.32
CA ARG A 40 6.23 8.57 -3.77
C ARG A 40 6.49 7.42 -4.71
N LEU A 41 5.58 7.13 -5.64
CA LEU A 41 5.64 5.98 -6.56
C LEU A 41 6.17 6.36 -7.95
N VAL A 42 7.10 7.32 -8.01
CA VAL A 42 7.59 7.92 -9.27
C VAL A 42 8.22 6.91 -10.21
N GLU A 43 8.79 5.84 -9.67
CA GLU A 43 9.45 4.78 -10.43
C GLU A 43 8.49 3.88 -11.22
N LEU A 44 7.18 4.00 -10.96
CA LEU A 44 6.13 3.29 -11.71
C LEU A 44 5.63 4.09 -12.92
N GLU A 45 6.17 5.31 -13.13
CA GLU A 45 6.01 6.11 -14.35
C GLU A 45 4.53 6.29 -14.76
N ASP A 46 4.18 5.91 -15.99
CA ASP A 46 2.86 6.08 -16.61
C ASP A 46 1.77 5.20 -15.98
N ARG A 47 2.15 4.21 -15.16
CA ARG A 47 1.19 3.40 -14.40
C ARG A 47 0.53 4.17 -13.26
N VAL A 48 1.08 5.32 -12.84
CA VAL A 48 0.60 6.07 -11.67
C VAL A 48 -0.23 7.28 -12.06
N THR A 49 -1.48 7.31 -11.62
CA THR A 49 -2.30 8.51 -11.59
C THR A 49 -2.27 9.11 -10.18
N PHE A 50 -1.75 10.33 -10.05
CA PHE A 50 -1.59 11.00 -8.76
C PHE A 50 -2.73 11.99 -8.46
N PHE A 51 -3.40 11.81 -7.33
CA PHE A 51 -4.38 12.73 -6.77
C PHE A 51 -3.81 13.42 -5.52
N PRO A 52 -3.51 14.72 -5.58
CA PRO A 52 -2.93 15.43 -4.46
C PRO A 52 -3.93 15.60 -3.31
N MET A 53 -3.49 15.32 -2.09
CA MET A 53 -4.25 15.58 -0.86
C MET A 53 -3.54 16.60 0.02
N ARG A 54 -4.31 17.39 0.78
CA ARG A 54 -3.73 18.29 1.79
C ARG A 54 -3.13 17.49 2.94
N ALA A 55 -1.89 17.81 3.31
CA ALA A 55 -1.19 17.13 4.41
C ALA A 55 -1.73 17.50 5.81
N ASP A 56 -2.39 18.65 5.95
CA ASP A 56 -2.72 19.24 7.25
C ASP A 56 -4.16 18.95 7.70
N ARG A 57 -4.28 18.23 8.81
CA ARG A 57 -5.52 17.90 9.50
C ARG A 57 -6.30 19.16 9.94
N ALA A 58 -5.60 20.24 10.29
CA ALA A 58 -6.22 21.52 10.67
C ALA A 58 -6.91 22.21 9.47
N ALA A 59 -6.38 22.04 8.26
CA ALA A 59 -6.99 22.56 7.03
C ALA A 59 -8.26 21.77 6.65
N ILE A 60 -8.28 20.46 6.93
CA ILE A 60 -9.43 19.58 6.73
C ILE A 60 -10.56 19.96 7.70
N GLU A 61 -10.27 20.10 9.00
CA GLU A 61 -11.22 20.47 10.04
C GLU A 61 -11.82 21.88 9.83
N LYS A 62 -11.00 22.86 9.42
CA LYS A 62 -11.46 24.24 9.14
C LYS A 62 -12.47 24.34 8.00
N SER A 63 -12.53 23.34 7.13
CA SER A 63 -13.32 23.37 5.89
C SER A 63 -14.75 22.81 6.02
N GLY A 64 -15.16 22.39 7.22
CA GLY A 64 -16.55 21.98 7.51
C GLY A 64 -16.99 20.69 6.80
N GLY A 65 -16.05 19.80 6.44
CA GLY A 65 -16.31 18.48 5.88
C GLY A 65 -16.73 18.44 4.41
N ARG A 66 -17.45 19.45 3.88
CA ARG A 66 -17.85 19.48 2.45
C ARG A 66 -16.66 19.63 1.50
N ALA A 67 -15.73 20.53 1.80
CA ALA A 67 -14.53 20.69 0.98
C ALA A 67 -13.58 19.48 1.10
N ALA A 68 -13.60 18.76 2.22
CA ALA A 68 -12.85 17.50 2.38
C ALA A 68 -13.45 16.34 1.58
N ARG A 69 -14.78 16.32 1.37
CA ARG A 69 -15.45 15.34 0.49
C ARG A 69 -15.10 15.59 -0.98
N ALA A 70 -15.16 16.84 -1.42
CA ALA A 70 -14.86 17.23 -2.81
C ALA A 70 -13.42 16.89 -3.24
N GLU A 71 -12.48 16.80 -2.29
CA GLU A 71 -11.11 16.35 -2.60
C GLU A 71 -11.05 14.93 -3.14
N PHE A 72 -11.99 14.07 -2.72
CA PHE A 72 -12.06 12.69 -3.18
C PHE A 72 -12.80 12.53 -4.50
N ASP A 73 -13.49 13.54 -5.02
CA ASP A 73 -14.33 13.41 -6.23
C ASP A 73 -13.52 12.89 -7.43
N GLY A 74 -12.29 13.39 -7.61
CA GLY A 74 -11.38 12.92 -8.65
C GLY A 74 -11.00 11.45 -8.49
N LEU A 75 -10.70 11.02 -7.26
CA LEU A 75 -10.41 9.63 -6.93
C LEU A 75 -11.61 8.73 -7.18
N ILE A 76 -12.80 9.11 -6.70
CA ILE A 76 -14.04 8.34 -6.87
C ILE A 76 -14.40 8.24 -8.36
N THR A 77 -14.20 9.31 -9.12
CA THR A 77 -14.35 9.29 -10.59
C THR A 77 -13.36 8.32 -11.23
N GLY A 78 -12.08 8.38 -10.84
CA GLY A 78 -11.06 7.44 -11.35
C GLY A 78 -11.40 5.98 -11.02
N MET A 79 -11.89 5.71 -9.80
CA MET A 79 -12.33 4.38 -9.38
C MET A 79 -13.50 3.87 -10.22
N THR A 80 -14.51 4.70 -10.47
CA THR A 80 -15.70 4.31 -11.26
C THR A 80 -15.43 4.17 -12.76
N GLN A 81 -14.40 4.84 -13.27
CA GLN A 81 -13.96 4.74 -14.67
C GLN A 81 -12.94 3.62 -14.89
N ALA A 82 -12.43 3.00 -13.83
CA ALA A 82 -11.43 1.94 -13.93
C ALA A 82 -11.98 0.74 -14.71
N SER A 83 -11.29 0.38 -15.80
CA SER A 83 -11.59 -0.81 -16.61
C SER A 83 -10.69 -2.01 -16.29
N LEU A 84 -9.65 -1.79 -15.49
CA LEU A 84 -8.66 -2.79 -15.08
C LEU A 84 -8.63 -2.91 -13.55
N PRO A 85 -8.17 -4.07 -13.01
CA PRO A 85 -7.84 -4.17 -11.59
C PRO A 85 -6.89 -3.05 -11.17
N THR A 86 -7.28 -2.25 -10.17
CA THR A 86 -6.56 -1.02 -9.82
C THR A 86 -6.08 -1.04 -8.37
N ILE A 87 -4.83 -0.63 -8.15
CA ILE A 87 -4.26 -0.45 -6.81
C ILE A 87 -4.43 1.01 -6.40
N VAL A 88 -4.78 1.28 -5.14
CA VAL A 88 -4.83 2.65 -4.61
C VAL A 88 -3.88 2.76 -3.41
N ASP A 89 -2.78 3.50 -3.54
CA ASP A 89 -1.89 3.85 -2.43
C ASP A 89 -2.46 5.05 -1.69
N VAL A 90 -2.98 4.83 -0.48
CA VAL A 90 -3.61 5.90 0.32
C VAL A 90 -2.60 6.47 1.29
N GLY A 91 -2.34 7.77 1.19
CA GLY A 91 -1.41 8.53 2.02
C GLY A 91 -1.77 8.52 3.52
N ALA A 92 -0.81 8.98 4.33
CA ALA A 92 -1.03 9.15 5.76
C ALA A 92 -2.19 10.13 6.05
N ASN A 93 -2.87 9.96 7.19
CA ASN A 93 -4.01 10.76 7.64
C ASN A 93 -5.22 10.84 6.68
N THR A 94 -5.25 10.03 5.61
CA THR A 94 -6.30 10.06 4.58
C THR A 94 -7.22 8.84 4.63
N SER A 95 -6.73 7.72 5.19
CA SER A 95 -7.39 6.42 5.15
C SER A 95 -8.74 6.44 5.87
N GLY A 96 -8.78 6.92 7.11
CA GLY A 96 -10.03 6.93 7.90
C GLY A 96 -11.16 7.74 7.24
N SER A 97 -10.86 8.92 6.69
CA SER A 97 -11.84 9.77 6.01
C SER A 97 -12.30 9.17 4.68
N LEU A 98 -11.38 8.60 3.90
CA LEU A 98 -11.71 7.96 2.63
C LEU A 98 -12.60 6.73 2.85
N LEU A 99 -12.28 5.86 3.81
CA LEU A 99 -13.09 4.67 4.08
C LEU A 99 -14.50 5.02 4.58
N ALA A 100 -14.63 6.07 5.40
CA ALA A 100 -15.94 6.54 5.82
C ALA A 100 -16.79 7.04 4.63
N LEU A 101 -16.19 7.77 3.70
CA LEU A 101 -16.87 8.20 2.47
C LEU A 101 -17.23 7.02 1.57
N LEU A 102 -16.32 6.06 1.38
CA LEU A 102 -16.58 4.86 0.59
C LEU A 102 -17.71 4.01 1.18
N ALA A 103 -17.85 3.98 2.50
CA ALA A 103 -18.99 3.32 3.16
C ALA A 103 -20.33 4.00 2.82
N GLU A 104 -20.36 5.34 2.76
CA GLU A 104 -21.55 6.10 2.32
C GLU A 104 -21.87 5.81 0.84
N LEU A 105 -20.85 5.72 -0.02
CA LEU A 105 -20.99 5.54 -1.47
C LEU A 105 -21.04 4.07 -1.94
N ALA A 106 -20.94 3.11 -1.02
CA ALA A 106 -20.82 1.69 -1.35
C ALA A 106 -21.95 1.16 -2.27
N PRO A 107 -23.23 1.51 -2.07
CA PRO A 107 -24.30 1.09 -2.98
C PRO A 107 -24.10 1.60 -4.42
N ASP A 108 -23.67 2.85 -4.57
CA ASP A 108 -23.48 3.50 -5.88
C ASP A 108 -22.26 2.93 -6.60
N LEU A 109 -21.16 2.71 -5.87
CA LEU A 109 -19.95 2.07 -6.39
C LEU A 109 -20.24 0.65 -6.87
N LYS A 110 -21.02 -0.11 -6.10
CA LYS A 110 -21.47 -1.46 -6.50
C LYS A 110 -22.37 -1.41 -7.73
N ALA A 111 -23.30 -0.45 -7.82
CA ALA A 111 -24.14 -0.26 -9.00
C ALA A 111 -23.33 0.12 -10.25
N ALA A 112 -22.21 0.83 -10.07
CA ALA A 112 -21.22 1.11 -11.11
C ALA A 112 -20.30 -0.08 -11.44
N GLY A 113 -20.49 -1.24 -10.80
CA GLY A 113 -19.70 -2.45 -11.07
C GLY A 113 -18.29 -2.43 -10.47
N VAL A 114 -18.05 -1.60 -9.45
CA VAL A 114 -16.81 -1.54 -8.69
C VAL A 114 -16.87 -2.48 -7.50
N GLU A 115 -15.87 -3.34 -7.36
CA GLU A 115 -15.67 -4.21 -6.21
C GLU A 115 -14.46 -3.73 -5.40
N ILE A 116 -14.62 -3.54 -4.09
CA ILE A 116 -13.58 -2.94 -3.25
C ILE A 116 -12.96 -3.97 -2.31
N GLY A 117 -11.63 -4.02 -2.30
CA GLY A 117 -10.83 -4.74 -1.32
C GLY A 117 -9.95 -3.77 -0.55
N ILE A 118 -9.65 -4.09 0.70
CA ILE A 118 -8.80 -3.25 1.56
C ILE A 118 -7.62 -4.07 2.08
N VAL A 119 -6.42 -3.51 1.96
CA VAL A 119 -5.22 -3.92 2.69
C VAL A 119 -5.00 -2.93 3.83
N VAL A 120 -4.96 -3.42 5.07
CA VAL A 120 -4.53 -2.64 6.24
C VAL A 120 -3.15 -3.12 6.66
N ILE A 121 -2.27 -2.18 6.98
CA ILE A 121 -0.92 -2.50 7.47
C ILE A 121 -0.88 -2.36 8.99
N ALA A 122 -0.45 -3.41 9.67
CA ALA A 122 -0.13 -3.40 11.09
C ALA A 122 1.39 -3.39 11.28
N THR A 123 1.86 -2.63 12.28
CA THR A 123 3.26 -2.64 12.73
C THR A 123 3.26 -2.63 14.26
N ALA A 124 4.37 -2.99 14.89
CA ALA A 124 4.53 -2.86 16.34
C ALA A 124 4.57 -1.41 16.86
N GLU A 125 4.58 -0.41 15.97
CA GLU A 125 4.49 0.99 16.39
C GLU A 125 3.11 1.30 16.97
N ALA A 126 3.05 1.79 18.21
CA ALA A 126 1.81 1.98 18.98
C ALA A 126 0.72 2.75 18.22
N GLY A 127 1.09 3.82 17.49
CA GLY A 127 0.12 4.61 16.72
C GLY A 127 -0.48 3.84 15.53
N ALA A 128 0.34 3.08 14.80
CA ALA A 128 -0.16 2.25 13.70
C ALA A 128 -1.01 1.08 14.22
N LEU A 129 -0.57 0.46 15.32
CA LEU A 129 -1.23 -0.68 15.94
C LEU A 129 -2.61 -0.32 16.48
N ALA A 130 -2.75 0.88 17.07
CA ALA A 130 -4.02 1.38 17.59
C ALA A 130 -5.03 1.72 16.49
N GLU A 131 -4.57 2.22 15.33
CA GLU A 131 -5.45 2.61 14.22
C GLU A 131 -5.91 1.42 13.35
N ALA A 132 -5.09 0.37 13.22
CA ALA A 132 -5.41 -0.77 12.36
C ALA A 132 -6.81 -1.41 12.62
N PRO A 133 -7.24 -1.69 13.87
CA PRO A 133 -8.58 -2.24 14.11
C PRO A 133 -9.70 -1.30 13.66
N ARG A 134 -9.52 0.03 13.82
CA ARG A 134 -10.51 1.01 13.36
C ARG A 134 -10.68 0.98 11.85
N LEU A 135 -9.58 0.91 11.09
CA LEU A 135 -9.63 0.82 9.63
C LEU A 135 -10.30 -0.47 9.16
N MET A 136 -9.98 -1.60 9.81
CA MET A 136 -10.63 -2.89 9.54
C MET A 136 -12.14 -2.86 9.80
N GLN A 137 -12.58 -2.16 10.85
CA GLN A 137 -14.00 -1.98 11.16
C GLN A 137 -14.71 -1.06 10.17
N LEU A 138 -14.09 0.06 9.78
CA LEU A 138 -14.64 0.98 8.78
C LEU A 138 -14.85 0.30 7.43
N ALA A 139 -13.93 -0.58 7.03
CA ALA A 139 -14.01 -1.33 5.77
C ALA A 139 -15.07 -2.43 5.77
N LYS A 140 -15.36 -3.03 6.93
CA LYS A 140 -16.20 -4.25 7.05
C LYS A 140 -17.58 -4.17 6.37
N PRO A 141 -18.32 -3.04 6.39
CA PRO A 141 -19.65 -2.97 5.79
C PRO A 141 -19.67 -3.01 4.26
N PHE A 142 -18.56 -2.66 3.60
CA PHE A 142 -18.55 -2.45 2.14
C PHE A 142 -17.45 -3.19 1.38
N ALA A 143 -16.34 -3.53 2.03
CA ALA A 143 -15.25 -4.23 1.37
C ALA A 143 -15.62 -5.70 1.12
N SER A 144 -15.50 -6.14 -0.13
CA SER A 144 -15.68 -7.54 -0.53
C SER A 144 -14.54 -8.44 -0.06
N ALA A 145 -13.34 -7.87 0.11
CA ALA A 145 -12.20 -8.55 0.70
C ALA A 145 -11.41 -7.63 1.65
N ARG A 146 -10.87 -8.22 2.72
CA ARG A 146 -10.02 -7.54 3.69
C ARG A 146 -8.75 -8.35 3.91
N PHE A 147 -7.63 -7.65 3.92
CA PHE A 147 -6.29 -8.21 4.13
C PHE A 147 -5.56 -7.43 5.22
N LEU A 148 -4.91 -8.13 6.13
CA LEU A 148 -4.01 -7.54 7.12
C LEU A 148 -2.59 -7.98 6.80
N ILE A 149 -1.69 -7.02 6.59
CA ILE A 149 -0.27 -7.30 6.45
C ILE A 149 0.44 -6.81 7.70
N GLU A 150 1.00 -7.74 8.47
CA GLU A 150 1.93 -7.41 9.54
C GLU A 150 3.28 -7.05 8.93
N ASN A 151 3.64 -5.77 8.94
CA ASN A 151 4.95 -5.32 8.52
C ASN A 151 5.88 -5.20 9.73
N ARG A 152 6.81 -6.14 9.85
CA ARG A 152 7.70 -6.31 11.01
C ARG A 152 8.90 -5.35 11.03
N LEU A 153 8.84 -4.26 10.27
CA LEU A 153 9.89 -3.24 10.21
C LEU A 153 10.28 -2.61 11.57
N ARG A 154 9.41 -2.75 12.59
CA ARG A 154 9.63 -2.29 13.98
C ARG A 154 9.51 -3.44 14.98
N GLY A 155 9.76 -4.66 14.53
CA GLY A 155 9.54 -5.89 15.31
C GLY A 155 8.15 -6.48 15.12
N GLU A 156 7.97 -7.65 15.74
CA GLU A 156 6.77 -8.46 15.64
C GLU A 156 5.66 -7.94 16.58
N VAL A 157 4.42 -8.15 16.15
CA VAL A 157 3.24 -7.93 16.97
C VAL A 157 2.79 -9.28 17.54
N ASP A 158 2.32 -9.29 18.79
CA ASP A 158 1.73 -10.48 19.37
C ASP A 158 0.63 -11.06 18.47
N GLY A 159 0.72 -12.37 18.18
CA GLY A 159 -0.19 -13.03 17.25
C GLY A 159 -1.67 -13.00 17.67
N LYS A 160 -1.98 -12.91 18.97
CA LYS A 160 -3.37 -12.74 19.43
C LYS A 160 -3.87 -11.34 19.16
N VAL A 161 -3.00 -10.33 19.24
CA VAL A 161 -3.32 -8.96 18.84
C VAL A 161 -3.59 -8.90 17.33
N ILE A 162 -2.72 -9.50 16.51
CA ILE A 162 -2.93 -9.60 15.06
C ILE A 162 -4.25 -10.29 14.72
N GLY A 163 -4.55 -11.44 15.34
CA GLY A 163 -5.81 -12.15 15.12
C GLY A 163 -7.05 -11.33 15.47
N LYS A 164 -6.99 -10.53 16.54
CA LYS A 164 -8.08 -9.61 16.93
C LYS A 164 -8.25 -8.46 15.92
N ILE A 165 -7.15 -7.88 15.44
CA ILE A 165 -7.19 -6.79 14.45
C ILE A 165 -7.76 -7.31 13.13
N ALA A 166 -7.33 -8.50 12.70
CA ALA A 166 -7.72 -9.09 11.43
C ALA A 166 -9.23 -9.29 11.32
N ASP A 167 -9.91 -9.72 12.39
CA ASP A 167 -11.37 -9.88 12.42
C ASP A 167 -11.90 -10.66 11.19
N GLY A 168 -11.25 -11.79 10.88
CA GLY A 168 -11.58 -12.65 9.74
C GLY A 168 -10.98 -12.23 8.39
N ALA A 169 -10.18 -11.17 8.34
CA ALA A 169 -9.34 -10.84 7.18
C ALA A 169 -8.24 -11.88 6.96
N ALA A 170 -7.79 -12.04 5.72
CA ALA A 170 -6.60 -12.83 5.42
C ALA A 170 -5.36 -12.11 5.98
N VAL A 171 -4.50 -12.86 6.68
CA VAL A 171 -3.31 -12.31 7.36
C VAL A 171 -2.05 -12.84 6.69
N THR A 172 -1.14 -11.93 6.37
CA THR A 172 0.23 -12.24 5.98
C THR A 172 1.20 -11.38 6.77
N ALA A 173 2.49 -11.70 6.69
CA ALA A 173 3.54 -10.92 7.33
C ALA A 173 4.67 -10.66 6.34
N LEU A 174 5.27 -9.48 6.47
CA LEU A 174 6.56 -9.14 5.87
C LEU A 174 7.58 -9.09 7.00
N ALA A 175 8.62 -9.93 6.90
CA ALA A 175 9.69 -10.02 7.88
C ALA A 175 10.44 -8.70 8.03
N GLU A 176 11.15 -8.54 9.16
CA GLU A 176 12.09 -7.44 9.28
C GLU A 176 13.26 -7.65 8.32
N HIS A 177 13.58 -6.62 7.53
CA HIS A 177 14.70 -6.66 6.61
C HIS A 177 15.81 -5.72 7.08
N VAL A 178 16.90 -6.30 7.55
CA VAL A 178 18.15 -5.57 7.77
C VAL A 178 19.00 -5.70 6.51
N MET A 179 19.27 -4.57 5.87
CA MET A 179 20.05 -4.49 4.63
C MET A 179 21.19 -3.49 4.78
N GLU A 180 22.25 -3.69 4.01
CA GLU A 180 23.33 -2.72 3.86
C GLU A 180 22.78 -1.36 3.38
N GLU A 181 23.36 -0.25 3.83
CA GLU A 181 22.90 1.09 3.47
C GLU A 181 22.87 1.32 1.94
N GLN A 182 23.83 0.73 1.22
CA GLN A 182 23.89 0.81 -0.24
C GLN A 182 22.72 0.06 -0.90
N ALA A 183 22.27 -1.05 -0.33
CA ALA A 183 21.08 -1.76 -0.81
C ALA A 183 19.83 -0.92 -0.55
N VAL A 184 19.71 -0.31 0.63
CA VAL A 184 18.61 0.62 0.96
C VAL A 184 18.58 1.78 -0.03
N ALA A 185 19.73 2.40 -0.32
CA ALA A 185 19.82 3.52 -1.26
C ALA A 185 19.37 3.12 -2.69
N LEU A 186 19.77 1.94 -3.17
CA LEU A 186 19.31 1.42 -4.46
C LEU A 186 17.80 1.20 -4.50
N TYR A 187 17.25 0.59 -3.44
CA TYR A 187 15.79 0.41 -3.31
C TYR A 187 15.04 1.76 -3.26
N GLN A 188 15.52 2.74 -2.49
CA GLN A 188 14.88 4.06 -2.42
C GLN A 188 14.92 4.81 -3.75
N ALA A 189 15.97 4.60 -4.57
CA ALA A 189 16.11 5.27 -5.86
C ALA A 189 15.26 4.63 -6.98
N GLY A 190 15.11 3.29 -6.99
CA GLY A 190 14.50 2.57 -8.11
C GLY A 190 13.28 1.71 -7.77
N GLY A 191 12.89 1.64 -6.49
CA GLY A 191 11.83 0.76 -6.00
C GLY A 191 12.08 -0.73 -6.28
N LEU A 192 11.04 -1.55 -6.09
CA LEU A 192 11.12 -3.00 -6.30
C LEU A 192 11.33 -3.36 -7.78
N ALA A 193 10.72 -2.61 -8.71
CA ALA A 193 10.80 -2.83 -10.15
C ALA A 193 12.23 -2.70 -10.73
N SER A 194 13.13 -2.02 -10.04
CA SER A 194 14.53 -1.90 -10.47
C SER A 194 15.37 -3.13 -10.14
N ILE A 195 14.98 -3.91 -9.13
CA ILE A 195 15.81 -4.98 -8.56
C ILE A 195 16.18 -6.07 -9.59
N PRO A 196 15.27 -6.55 -10.46
CA PRO A 196 15.63 -7.53 -11.48
C PRO A 196 16.62 -7.01 -12.54
N ARG A 197 16.75 -5.69 -12.67
CA ARG A 197 17.59 -5.02 -13.67
C ARG A 197 18.99 -4.65 -13.13
N LEU A 198 19.30 -5.04 -11.90
CA LEU A 198 20.60 -4.75 -11.29
C LEU A 198 21.74 -5.50 -11.99
N ASP A 199 22.72 -4.75 -12.47
CA ASP A 199 23.92 -5.26 -13.11
C ASP A 199 24.94 -5.73 -12.06
N ALA A 200 25.20 -7.03 -12.03
CA ALA A 200 26.13 -7.62 -11.06
C ALA A 200 27.57 -7.16 -11.28
N GLY A 201 28.01 -6.96 -12.52
CA GLY A 201 29.36 -6.48 -12.84
C GLY A 201 29.57 -5.07 -12.30
N LYS A 202 28.64 -4.15 -12.63
CA LYS A 202 28.71 -2.76 -12.13
C LYS A 202 28.67 -2.66 -10.61
N LEU A 203 27.86 -3.49 -9.95
CA LEU A 203 27.83 -3.54 -8.48
C LEU A 203 29.15 -4.04 -7.90
N ASN A 204 29.73 -5.08 -8.49
CA ASN A 204 31.01 -5.64 -8.05
C ASN A 204 32.16 -4.67 -8.30
N ASP A 205 32.18 -3.95 -9.42
CA ASP A 205 33.20 -2.96 -9.73
C ASP A 205 33.15 -1.78 -8.75
N LYS A 206 31.94 -1.36 -8.37
CA LYS A 206 31.72 -0.23 -7.45
C LYS A 206 31.96 -0.56 -5.98
N HIS A 207 31.59 -1.78 -5.56
CA HIS A 207 31.52 -2.15 -4.14
C HIS A 207 32.42 -3.34 -3.76
N GLY A 208 33.08 -3.97 -4.73
CA GLY A 208 33.77 -5.25 -4.55
C GLY A 208 32.80 -6.44 -4.61
N LEU A 209 33.32 -7.61 -4.97
CA LEU A 209 32.54 -8.84 -5.18
C LEU A 209 31.68 -9.24 -3.97
N ALA A 210 32.25 -9.18 -2.77
CA ALA A 210 31.56 -9.63 -1.56
C ALA A 210 30.34 -8.77 -1.22
N LEU A 211 30.50 -7.43 -1.23
CA LEU A 211 29.41 -6.51 -0.93
C LEU A 211 28.41 -6.43 -2.09
N GLY A 212 28.87 -6.34 -3.33
CA GLY A 212 28.00 -6.33 -4.52
C GLY A 212 27.09 -7.56 -4.59
N SER A 213 27.63 -8.75 -4.31
CA SER A 213 26.85 -9.99 -4.24
C SER A 213 25.85 -10.01 -3.09
N ARG A 214 26.19 -9.46 -1.92
CA ARG A 214 25.30 -9.38 -0.76
C ARG A 214 24.11 -8.45 -1.02
N ILE A 215 24.38 -7.23 -1.52
CA ILE A 215 23.37 -6.25 -1.92
C ILE A 215 22.34 -6.88 -2.85
N ARG A 216 22.80 -7.52 -3.93
CA ARG A 216 21.91 -8.14 -4.92
C ARG A 216 21.06 -9.27 -4.31
N ARG A 217 21.66 -10.12 -3.47
CA ARG A 217 20.93 -11.22 -2.81
C ARG A 217 19.88 -10.70 -1.83
N ASP A 218 20.22 -9.70 -1.02
CA ASP A 218 19.30 -9.14 -0.03
C ASP A 218 18.14 -8.41 -0.70
N LEU A 219 18.40 -7.63 -1.77
CA LEU A 219 17.34 -6.98 -2.55
C LEU A 219 16.44 -7.99 -3.26
N ALA A 220 17.00 -9.03 -3.87
CA ALA A 220 16.21 -10.07 -4.53
C ALA A 220 15.32 -10.82 -3.54
N ARG A 221 15.87 -11.17 -2.36
CA ARG A 221 15.11 -11.78 -1.26
C ARG A 221 14.00 -10.86 -0.77
N PHE A 222 14.32 -9.59 -0.49
CA PHE A 222 13.35 -8.59 -0.05
C PHE A 222 12.19 -8.42 -1.04
N ARG A 223 12.49 -8.32 -2.33
CA ARG A 223 11.45 -8.25 -3.38
C ARG A 223 10.54 -9.47 -3.35
N LEU A 224 11.11 -10.67 -3.27
CA LEU A 224 10.33 -11.90 -3.24
C LEU A 224 9.42 -11.96 -2.02
N GLU A 225 9.97 -11.72 -0.82
CA GLU A 225 9.20 -11.76 0.43
C GLU A 225 8.09 -10.68 0.44
N ALA A 226 8.35 -9.50 -0.12
CA ALA A 226 7.32 -8.47 -0.27
C ALA A 226 6.19 -8.91 -1.22
N MET A 227 6.52 -9.55 -2.36
CA MET A 227 5.52 -10.10 -3.28
C MET A 227 4.72 -11.25 -2.63
N GLU A 228 5.37 -12.11 -1.84
CA GLU A 228 4.71 -13.19 -1.11
C GLU A 228 3.76 -12.66 -0.04
N ALA A 229 4.15 -11.62 0.69
CA ALA A 229 3.32 -10.98 1.70
C ALA A 229 2.02 -10.41 1.10
N VAL A 230 2.08 -9.85 -0.11
CA VAL A 230 0.88 -9.29 -0.77
C VAL A 230 0.11 -10.31 -1.61
N ARG A 231 0.63 -11.52 -1.81
CA ARG A 231 0.09 -12.50 -2.77
C ARG A 231 -1.42 -12.72 -2.64
N PRO A 232 -2.01 -12.96 -1.46
CA PRO A 232 -3.46 -13.17 -1.36
C PRO A 232 -4.28 -11.96 -1.82
N ALA A 233 -3.78 -10.75 -1.57
CA ALA A 233 -4.43 -9.52 -2.00
C ALA A 233 -4.27 -9.28 -3.50
N ALA A 234 -3.10 -9.61 -4.06
CA ALA A 234 -2.84 -9.54 -5.50
C ALA A 234 -3.70 -10.55 -6.29
N GLU A 235 -3.79 -11.79 -5.82
CA GLU A 235 -4.65 -12.83 -6.42
C GLU A 235 -6.12 -12.39 -6.41
N TRP A 236 -6.61 -11.89 -5.28
CA TRP A 236 -7.95 -11.32 -5.23
C TRP A 236 -8.11 -10.13 -6.18
N LEU A 237 -7.12 -9.24 -6.30
CA LEU A 237 -7.21 -8.09 -7.20
C LEU A 237 -7.41 -8.52 -8.66
N VAL A 238 -6.65 -9.50 -9.15
CA VAL A 238 -6.59 -9.79 -10.59
C VAL A 238 -7.64 -10.76 -11.12
N GLY A 239 -8.30 -11.58 -10.28
CA GLY A 239 -9.33 -12.49 -10.79
C GLY A 239 -9.25 -13.88 -10.20
#